data_AF-A0A351T2Y4-F1
#
_entry.id   AF-A0A351T2Y4-F1
#
_cell.length_a   1.000
_cell.length_b   1.000
_cell.length_c   1.000
_cell.angle_alpha   90.00
_cell.angle_beta   90.00
_cell.angle_gamma   90.00
#
_symmetry.space_group_name_H-M   'P 1'
#
loop_
_entity.id
_entity.type
_entity.pdbx_description
1 polymer ?
#
loop_
_entity_poly.entity_id
_entity_poly.type
_entity_poly.pdbx_seq_one_letter_code
_entity_poly.pdbx_strand_id
1 'polypeptide(L)' 'AERRRVEVKAPGIIPRKSVHEPMQTGLKAIDSLIPVGRGQRELIIGDRQTG' A
#
# COMPACT_ATOMS: atom_id res chain seq x y z
N ALA A 1 -1.46 12.75 22.53
CA ALA A 1 -0.97 11.67 21.65
C ALA A 1 -1.38 10.33 22.25
N GLU A 2 -2.18 9.53 21.55
CA GLU A 2 -2.59 8.19 21.99
C GLU A 2 -1.42 7.22 21.84
N ARG A 3 -1.10 6.41 22.87
CA ARG A 3 -0.07 5.35 22.78
C ARG A 3 -0.73 4.01 22.45
N ARG A 4 -0.20 3.29 21.45
CA ARG A 4 -0.66 1.94 21.05
C ARG A 4 0.46 0.92 21.23
N ARG A 5 0.09 -0.36 21.39
CA ARG A 5 1.05 -1.48 21.49
C ARG A 5 1.73 -1.70 20.13
N VAL A 6 3.01 -2.04 20.16
CA VAL A 6 3.79 -2.35 18.94
C VAL A 6 3.33 -3.70 18.35
N GLU A 7 3.17 -4.70 19.20
CA GLU A 7 2.71 -6.02 18.80
C GLU A 7 1.18 -6.09 18.84
N VAL A 8 0.56 -6.06 17.67
CA VAL A 8 -0.87 -6.28 17.49
C VAL A 8 -1.04 -7.27 16.34
N LYS A 9 -1.89 -8.28 16.53
CA LYS A 9 -2.19 -9.24 15.46
C LYS A 9 -2.88 -8.52 14.29
N ALA A 10 -2.45 -8.81 13.07
CA ALA A 10 -3.12 -8.32 11.87
C ALA A 10 -4.56 -8.84 11.77
N PRO A 11 -5.44 -8.15 11.01
CA PRO A 11 -6.79 -8.65 10.74
C PRO A 11 -6.76 -10.05 10.12
N GLY A 12 -7.66 -10.92 10.60
CA GLY A 12 -7.91 -12.25 10.03
C GLY A 12 -8.53 -12.16 8.62
N ILE A 13 -9.05 -13.28 8.10
CA ILE A 13 -9.58 -13.32 6.72
C ILE A 13 -10.93 -12.59 6.61
N ILE A 14 -11.87 -12.88 7.50
CA ILE A 14 -13.25 -12.36 7.48
C ILE A 14 -13.35 -10.81 7.38
N PRO A 15 -12.56 -10.00 8.13
CA PRO A 15 -12.64 -8.55 8.02
C PRO A 15 -11.97 -7.96 6.77
N ARG A 16 -11.26 -8.75 5.95
CA ARG A 16 -10.62 -8.26 4.72
C ARG A 16 -11.66 -8.08 3.62
N LYS A 17 -11.41 -7.11 2.75
CA LYS A 17 -12.18 -6.87 1.53
C LYS A 17 -11.24 -6.86 0.34
N SER A 18 -11.75 -7.23 -0.83
CA SER A 18 -10.99 -7.07 -2.08
C SER A 18 -10.61 -5.61 -2.26
N VAL A 19 -9.41 -5.37 -2.76
CA VAL A 19 -8.98 -4.02 -3.15
C VAL A 19 -9.72 -3.63 -4.42
N HIS A 20 -10.44 -2.50 -4.38
CA HIS A 20 -11.25 -2.00 -5.50
C HIS A 20 -11.26 -0.46 -5.60
N GLU A 21 -10.65 0.23 -4.63
CA GLU A 21 -10.51 1.68 -4.65
C GLU A 21 -9.07 2.05 -5.07
N PRO A 22 -8.88 2.89 -6.09
CA PRO A 22 -7.54 3.31 -6.51
C PRO A 22 -6.89 4.26 -5.50
N MET A 23 -5.57 4.18 -5.37
CA MET A 23 -4.73 5.12 -4.65
C MET A 23 -3.86 5.86 -5.68
N GLN A 24 -4.20 7.11 -5.95
CA GLN A 24 -3.49 7.93 -6.94
C GLN A 24 -2.11 8.34 -6.40
N THR A 25 -1.06 8.08 -7.19
CA THR A 25 0.31 8.47 -6.84
C THR A 25 0.71 9.81 -7.45
N GLY A 26 0.05 10.23 -8.54
CA GLY A 26 0.40 11.42 -9.32
C GLY A 26 1.55 11.19 -10.31
N LEU A 27 2.13 9.99 -10.32
CA LEU A 27 3.19 9.61 -11.24
C LEU A 27 2.56 8.87 -12.41
N LYS A 28 2.53 9.50 -13.59
CA LYS A 28 1.93 8.92 -14.81
C LYS A 28 2.42 7.49 -15.07
N ALA A 29 3.72 7.24 -14.90
CA ALA A 29 4.30 5.92 -15.12
C ALA A 29 3.70 4.86 -14.19
N ILE A 30 3.45 5.20 -12.92
CA ILE A 30 2.86 4.28 -11.95
C ILE A 30 1.35 4.19 -12.17
N ASP A 31 0.65 5.31 -12.18
CA ASP A 31 -0.83 5.32 -12.25
C ASP A 31 -1.38 4.68 -13.54
N SER A 32 -0.59 4.67 -14.63
CA SER A 32 -0.99 4.04 -15.89
C SER A 32 -0.53 2.58 -16.03
N LEU A 33 0.72 2.26 -15.69
CA LEU A 33 1.29 0.94 -15.94
C LEU A 33 1.14 -0.01 -14.75
N ILE A 34 1.18 0.53 -13.53
CA ILE A 34 1.19 -0.22 -12.27
C ILE A 34 0.24 0.48 -11.26
N PRO A 35 -1.08 0.50 -11.53
CA PRO A 35 -2.02 1.17 -10.64
C PRO A 35 -2.02 0.50 -9.26
N VAL A 36 -1.97 1.31 -8.20
CA VAL A 36 -1.96 0.84 -6.81
C VAL A 36 -3.34 1.09 -6.20
N GLY A 37 -3.91 0.08 -5.53
CA GLY A 37 -5.18 0.21 -4.82
C GLY A 37 -5.05 0.40 -3.31
N ARG A 38 -6.09 0.95 -2.66
CA ARG A 38 -6.13 1.11 -1.20
C ARG A 38 -6.18 -0.25 -0.50
N GLY A 39 -5.18 -0.52 0.33
CA GLY A 39 -5.00 -1.82 1.01
C GLY A 39 -4.08 -2.80 0.27
N GLN A 40 -3.59 -2.43 -0.92
CA GLN A 40 -2.49 -3.12 -1.60
C GLN A 40 -1.15 -2.78 -0.92
N ARG A 41 -0.20 -3.70 -1.01
CA ARG A 41 1.20 -3.47 -0.60
C ARG A 41 2.06 -3.60 -1.84
N GLU A 42 2.53 -2.47 -2.34
CA GLU A 42 3.37 -2.41 -3.53
C GLU A 42 4.84 -2.25 -3.13
N LEU A 43 5.70 -3.08 -3.71
CA LEU A 43 7.14 -3.04 -3.43
C LEU A 43 7.83 -2.08 -4.40
N ILE A 44 8.57 -1.13 -3.85
CA ILE A 44 9.48 -0.26 -4.62
C ILE A 44 10.90 -0.75 -4.34
N ILE A 45 11.61 -1.19 -5.38
CA ILE A 45 13.01 -1.64 -5.31
C ILE A 45 13.82 -0.96 -6.40
N GLY A 46 15.06 -0.61 -6.07
CA GLY A 46 16.00 0.03 -6.97
C GLY A 46 17.35 0.24 -6.30
N ASP A 47 18.34 0.59 -7.12
CA ASP A 47 19.70 0.90 -6.67
C ASP A 47 19.79 2.29 -6.01
N ARG A 48 20.96 2.62 -5.48
CA ARG A 48 21.22 3.94 -4.90
C ARG A 48 20.99 5.04 -5.96
N GLN A 49 20.31 6.12 -5.56
CA GLN A 49 20.00 7.29 -6.41
C GLN A 49 19.03 7.03 -7.59
N THR A 50 18.11 6.07 -7.48
CA THR A 50 17.10 5.77 -8.50
C THR A 50 15.72 6.39 -8.23
N GLY A 51 15.54 7.04 -7.07
CA GLY A 51 14.29 7.67 -6.64
C GLY A 51 14.12 9.09 -7.13
#